data_AF-G1XGG7-F1
#
_entry.id   AF-G1XGG7-F1
#
_cell.length_a   1.000
_cell.length_b   1.000
_cell.length_c   1.000
_cell.angle_alpha   90.00
_cell.angle_beta   90.00
_cell.angle_gamma   90.00
#
_symmetry.space_group_name_H-M   'P 1'
#
loop_
_entity.id
_entity.type
_entity.pdbx_description
1 polymer ?
#
loop_
_entity_poly.entity_id
_entity_poly.type
_entity_poly.pdbx_seq_one_letter_code
_entity_poly.pdbx_strand_id
1 'polypeptide(L)'
;MVYSKLHYEHECLPCEWLFSSAIELQNHIVMHHASLICLTCNGKTFNGTDAFKSHYPFRLHKFKCGKCGVGLNGTDPQSLGKAISHLKSCQSILDRHCVKVYEDQEVYYEHCRTDREHIKIADAWEREDNIKRRQEWEEQKALREKSNSERHSGWQSYQVQIARDRSEYELLQKKEYPPFESEQTATEITTEETNTPSPIGDESPDQQYFESQGNQVEIYDSDQSNESFEYPTDWTDHATLSEEEMMSLKERMVRKNRREKRAIKAAAKIAEEERLKADKKLAREKAAEAARLEARMKLTPEELKALEEKERQDEEKMEANKEKIRAWVRERAEARREYQRLKHQSYRMDD
;
A
#
# COMPACT_ATOMS: atom_id res chain seq x y z
N MET A 1 -15.61 13.39 48.77
CA MET A 1 -15.57 14.25 47.58
C MET A 1 -16.43 13.58 46.52
N VAL A 2 -17.65 14.09 46.34
CA VAL A 2 -18.61 13.57 45.35
C VAL A 2 -18.14 14.09 44.00
N TYR A 3 -17.68 13.20 43.12
CA TYR A 3 -17.53 13.52 41.70
C TYR A 3 -18.92 13.70 41.13
N SER A 4 -19.42 14.94 41.15
CA SER A 4 -20.56 15.32 40.34
C SER A 4 -20.18 15.11 38.89
N LYS A 5 -20.58 13.97 38.32
CA LYS A 5 -20.68 13.79 36.87
C LYS A 5 -21.55 14.94 36.38
N LEU A 6 -20.93 15.98 35.83
CA LEU A 6 -21.61 16.89 34.92
C LEU A 6 -22.10 16.01 33.78
N HIS A 7 -23.36 15.59 33.86
CA HIS A 7 -24.08 15.07 32.71
C HIS A 7 -24.11 16.23 31.72
N TYR A 8 -23.24 16.18 30.70
CA TYR A 8 -23.34 17.08 29.57
C TYR A 8 -24.63 16.72 28.85
N GLU A 9 -25.71 17.44 29.15
CA GLU A 9 -26.96 17.31 28.45
C GLU A 9 -26.79 17.93 27.06
N HIS A 10 -27.15 17.17 26.03
CA HIS A 10 -27.10 17.61 24.65
C HIS A 10 -28.49 18.06 24.23
N GLU A 11 -28.69 19.36 24.02
CA GLU A 11 -29.99 19.93 23.67
C GLU A 11 -30.18 20.05 22.15
N CYS A 12 -31.38 19.72 21.68
CA CYS A 12 -31.82 19.97 20.31
C CYS A 12 -32.44 21.37 20.21
N LEU A 13 -31.73 22.35 19.62
CA LEU A 13 -32.23 23.74 19.53
C LEU A 13 -33.61 23.88 18.85
N PRO A 14 -33.96 23.10 17.81
CA PRO A 14 -35.28 23.19 17.20
C PRO A 14 -36.46 22.74 18.08
N CYS A 15 -36.26 21.86 19.07
CA CYS A 15 -37.36 21.28 19.85
C CYS A 15 -37.13 21.23 21.36
N GLU A 16 -36.00 21.72 21.84
CA GLU A 16 -35.59 21.82 23.26
C GLU A 16 -35.52 20.46 23.98
N TRP A 17 -35.42 19.36 23.24
CA TRP A 17 -35.25 18.02 23.82
C TRP A 17 -33.81 17.77 24.25
N LEU A 18 -33.66 17.14 25.41
CA LEU A 18 -32.37 16.81 26.02
C LEU A 18 -32.00 15.34 25.75
N PHE A 19 -30.74 15.12 25.38
CA PHE A 19 -30.17 13.81 25.08
C PHE A 19 -28.98 13.50 25.98
N SER A 20 -28.81 12.20 26.26
CA SER A 20 -27.72 11.71 27.10
C SER A 20 -26.39 11.62 26.36
N SER A 21 -26.43 11.65 25.02
CA SER A 21 -25.24 11.64 24.17
C SER A 21 -25.43 12.44 22.88
N ALA A 22 -24.33 12.97 22.34
CA ALA A 22 -24.36 13.68 21.07
C ALA A 22 -24.73 12.79 19.87
N ILE A 23 -24.51 11.46 19.97
CA ILE A 23 -24.94 10.51 18.94
C ILE A 23 -26.47 10.40 18.91
N GLU A 24 -27.11 10.37 20.08
CA GLU A 24 -28.57 10.41 20.20
C GLU A 24 -29.12 11.72 19.64
N LEU A 25 -28.52 12.87 20.00
CA LEU A 25 -28.89 14.17 19.44
C LEU A 25 -28.73 14.20 17.91
N GLN A 26 -27.61 13.71 17.38
CA GLN A 26 -27.37 13.64 15.93
C GLN A 26 -28.45 12.83 15.22
N ASN A 27 -28.78 11.64 15.76
CA ASN A 27 -29.84 10.80 15.22
C ASN A 27 -31.20 11.50 15.27
N HIS A 28 -31.52 12.14 16.39
CA HIS A 28 -32.75 12.88 16.56
C HIS A 28 -32.90 13.98 15.50
N ILE A 29 -31.85 14.78 15.26
CA ILE A 29 -31.86 15.82 14.22
C ILE A 29 -32.12 15.21 12.83
N VAL A 30 -31.49 14.08 12.49
CA VAL A 30 -31.77 13.39 11.20
C VAL A 30 -33.22 12.91 11.10
N MET A 31 -33.77 12.41 12.20
CA MET A 31 -35.09 11.79 12.21
C MET A 31 -36.22 12.82 12.18
N HIS A 32 -36.04 13.98 12.83
CA HIS A 32 -37.09 14.97 13.05
C HIS A 32 -36.86 16.33 12.38
N HIS A 33 -35.60 16.71 12.08
CA HIS A 33 -35.28 18.07 11.65
C HIS A 33 -34.57 18.15 10.28
N ALA A 34 -33.99 17.06 9.78
CA ALA A 34 -33.29 17.06 8.50
C ALA A 34 -34.22 17.41 7.32
N SER A 35 -33.88 18.44 6.54
CA SER A 35 -34.61 18.88 5.37
C SER A 35 -34.44 17.91 4.20
N LEU A 36 -35.55 17.37 3.70
CA LEU A 36 -35.63 16.44 2.58
C LEU A 36 -36.62 16.95 1.54
N ILE A 37 -36.27 16.87 0.26
CA ILE A 37 -37.13 17.31 -0.84
C ILE A 37 -37.55 16.11 -1.67
N CYS A 38 -38.85 15.84 -1.72
CA CYS A 38 -39.43 14.78 -2.53
C CYS A 38 -39.48 15.20 -4.01
N LEU A 39 -38.74 14.51 -4.85
CA LEU A 39 -38.71 14.78 -6.30
C LEU A 39 -39.92 14.20 -7.03
N THR A 40 -40.63 13.27 -6.40
CA THR A 40 -41.80 12.59 -6.97
C THR A 40 -43.09 13.39 -6.74
N CYS A 41 -43.18 14.11 -5.63
CA CYS A 41 -44.39 14.85 -5.21
C CYS A 41 -44.25 16.36 -5.43
N ASN A 42 -43.83 16.76 -6.64
CA ASN A 42 -43.73 18.16 -7.03
C ASN A 42 -42.82 19.02 -6.12
N GLY A 43 -41.75 18.43 -5.56
CA GLY A 43 -40.77 19.18 -4.75
C GLY A 43 -41.19 19.47 -3.31
N LYS A 44 -42.18 18.77 -2.75
CA LYS A 44 -42.55 18.93 -1.32
C LYS A 44 -41.35 18.72 -0.40
N THR A 45 -41.20 19.61 0.57
CA THR A 45 -40.18 19.58 1.62
C THR A 45 -40.70 18.88 2.88
N PHE A 46 -39.83 18.12 3.54
CA PHE A 46 -40.11 17.38 4.77
C PHE A 46 -39.01 17.68 5.79
N ASN A 47 -39.42 17.75 7.07
CA ASN A 47 -38.51 17.91 8.20
C ASN A 47 -38.37 16.55 8.89
N GLY A 48 -37.20 15.96 8.74
CA GLY A 48 -36.86 14.66 9.27
C GLY A 48 -37.17 13.49 8.35
N THR A 49 -36.37 12.43 8.49
CA THR A 49 -36.61 11.18 7.76
C THR A 49 -37.91 10.49 8.18
N ASP A 50 -38.42 10.69 9.40
CA ASP A 50 -39.68 10.06 9.83
C ASP A 50 -40.91 10.69 9.18
N ALA A 51 -40.93 12.01 9.04
CA ALA A 51 -41.96 12.70 8.27
C ALA A 51 -41.92 12.30 6.78
N PHE A 52 -40.72 12.05 6.25
CA PHE A 52 -40.58 11.54 4.89
C PHE A 52 -41.03 10.08 4.76
N LYS A 53 -40.77 9.21 5.75
CA LYS A 53 -41.26 7.83 5.76
C LYS A 53 -42.79 7.74 5.83
N SER A 54 -43.43 8.63 6.59
CA SER A 54 -44.89 8.67 6.68
C SER A 54 -45.55 9.22 5.42
N HIS A 55 -44.83 10.06 4.65
CA HIS A 55 -45.34 10.61 3.40
C HIS A 55 -45.67 9.54 2.34
N TYR A 56 -44.86 8.47 2.24
CA TYR A 56 -45.16 7.29 1.41
C TYR A 56 -44.16 6.17 1.68
N PRO A 57 -44.51 4.87 1.53
CA PRO A 57 -43.54 3.78 1.64
C PRO A 57 -42.39 3.97 0.64
N PHE A 58 -41.22 4.23 1.23
CA PHE A 58 -39.92 4.68 0.68
C PHE A 58 -39.46 4.04 -0.64
N ARG A 59 -40.00 2.87 -1.04
CA ARG A 59 -39.50 2.06 -2.16
C ARG A 59 -39.68 2.69 -3.55
N LEU A 60 -40.48 3.74 -3.69
CA LEU A 60 -40.78 4.35 -4.99
C LEU A 60 -40.39 5.83 -5.12
N HIS A 61 -40.03 6.50 -4.02
CA HIS A 61 -39.84 7.95 -4.03
C HIS A 61 -38.36 8.31 -4.11
N LYS A 62 -38.05 9.15 -5.09
CA LYS A 62 -36.75 9.82 -5.18
C LYS A 62 -36.78 11.07 -4.34
N PHE A 63 -35.76 11.31 -3.54
CA PHE A 63 -35.62 12.53 -2.76
C PHE A 63 -34.20 13.06 -2.86
N LYS A 64 -34.04 14.34 -2.56
CA LYS A 64 -32.75 15.01 -2.45
C LYS A 64 -32.59 15.67 -1.10
N CYS A 65 -31.34 15.85 -0.70
CA CYS A 65 -30.98 16.63 0.47
C CYS A 65 -31.43 18.08 0.30
N GLY A 66 -32.16 18.63 1.28
CA GLY A 66 -32.66 20.00 1.24
C GLY A 66 -31.56 21.06 1.31
N LYS A 67 -30.44 20.76 1.98
CA LYS A 67 -29.30 21.68 2.08
C LYS A 67 -28.38 21.66 0.86
N CYS A 68 -27.84 20.51 0.47
CA CYS A 68 -26.85 20.43 -0.61
C CYS A 68 -27.44 20.03 -1.98
N GLY A 69 -28.72 19.66 -2.06
CA GLY A 69 -29.38 19.28 -3.31
C GLY A 69 -29.00 17.92 -3.88
N VAL A 70 -28.09 17.18 -3.23
CA VAL A 70 -27.65 15.84 -3.67
C VAL A 70 -28.83 14.87 -3.70
N GLY A 71 -29.01 14.19 -4.84
CA GLY A 71 -30.04 13.16 -5.00
C GLY A 71 -29.70 11.91 -4.20
N LEU A 72 -30.55 11.57 -3.24
CA LEU A 72 -30.44 10.40 -2.38
C LEU A 72 -31.43 9.35 -2.90
N ASN A 73 -31.13 8.82 -4.08
CA ASN A 73 -32.00 7.82 -4.71
C ASN A 73 -31.80 6.49 -4.01
N GLY A 74 -32.88 5.96 -3.44
CA GLY A 74 -32.78 4.72 -2.72
C GLY A 74 -34.04 3.89 -2.65
N THR A 75 -34.15 2.92 -3.57
CA THR A 75 -35.27 1.96 -3.59
C THR A 75 -35.03 0.77 -2.67
N ASP A 76 -33.79 0.52 -2.26
CA ASP A 76 -33.35 -0.63 -1.45
C ASP A 76 -32.91 -0.22 -0.03
N PRO A 77 -32.96 -1.12 0.98
CA PRO A 77 -32.56 -0.79 2.35
C PRO A 77 -31.12 -0.26 2.51
N GLN A 78 -30.17 -0.64 1.64
CA GLN A 78 -28.78 -0.18 1.76
C GLN A 78 -28.65 1.28 1.32
N SER A 79 -29.40 1.69 0.32
CA SER A 79 -29.46 3.09 -0.13
C SER A 79 -30.06 4.04 0.91
N LEU A 80 -31.00 3.59 1.75
CA LEU A 80 -31.48 4.35 2.91
C LEU A 80 -30.35 4.58 3.92
N GLY A 81 -29.52 3.57 4.19
CA GLY A 81 -28.34 3.70 5.05
C GLY A 81 -27.37 4.77 4.52
N LYS A 82 -27.15 4.81 3.20
CA LYS A 82 -26.34 5.85 2.54
C LYS A 82 -26.97 7.24 2.67
N ALA A 83 -28.29 7.35 2.50
CA ALA A 83 -29.01 8.60 2.67
C ALA A 83 -28.91 9.14 4.10
N ILE A 84 -29.12 8.29 5.11
CA ILE A 84 -28.96 8.66 6.52
C ILE A 84 -27.52 9.07 6.81
N SER A 85 -26.53 8.32 6.31
CA SER A 85 -25.11 8.66 6.46
C SER A 85 -24.76 10.02 5.83
N HIS A 86 -25.37 10.34 4.68
CA HIS A 86 -25.23 11.66 4.07
C HIS A 86 -25.86 12.76 4.96
N LEU A 87 -27.06 12.56 5.48
CA LEU A 87 -27.70 13.56 6.35
C LEU A 87 -26.88 13.83 7.62
N LYS A 88 -26.28 12.79 8.22
CA LYS A 88 -25.35 12.90 9.34
C LYS A 88 -24.06 13.68 9.04
N SER A 89 -23.67 13.80 7.76
CA SER A 89 -22.48 14.54 7.34
C SER A 89 -22.79 15.88 6.66
N CYS A 90 -24.06 16.17 6.42
CA CYS A 90 -24.50 17.37 5.71
C CYS A 90 -25.38 18.28 6.57
N GLN A 91 -26.25 17.72 7.42
CA GLN A 91 -27.26 18.47 8.18
C GLN A 91 -27.23 18.21 9.69
N SER A 92 -26.48 17.22 10.17
CA SER A 92 -26.24 17.00 11.60
C SER A 92 -24.83 16.49 11.84
N ILE A 93 -23.85 17.33 11.59
CA ILE A 93 -22.44 16.96 11.63
C ILE A 93 -22.01 16.80 13.08
N LEU A 94 -21.71 15.57 13.47
CA LEU A 94 -21.12 15.29 14.78
C LEU A 94 -19.60 15.45 14.68
N ASP A 95 -19.07 16.41 15.43
CA ASP A 95 -17.64 16.58 15.58
C ASP A 95 -17.07 15.45 16.45
N ARG A 96 -16.11 14.71 15.88
CA ARG A 96 -15.46 13.59 16.56
C ARG A 96 -14.57 14.03 17.72
N HIS A 97 -14.02 15.24 17.67
CA HIS A 97 -13.03 15.73 18.63
C HIS A 97 -13.69 16.42 19.82
N CYS A 98 -14.73 17.23 19.58
CA CYS A 98 -15.39 18.00 20.65
C CYS A 98 -16.82 17.51 21.00
N VAL A 99 -17.34 16.50 20.29
CA VAL A 99 -18.64 15.87 20.57
C VAL A 99 -19.82 16.86 20.46
N LYS A 100 -19.65 17.94 19.69
CA LYS A 100 -20.70 18.90 19.35
C LYS A 100 -21.37 18.54 18.04
N VAL A 101 -22.65 18.86 17.91
CA VAL A 101 -23.44 18.62 16.67
C VAL A 101 -23.70 19.95 15.98
N TYR A 102 -23.47 20.00 14.67
CA TYR A 102 -23.63 21.18 13.84
C TYR A 102 -24.67 20.94 12.75
N GLU A 103 -25.60 21.87 12.58
CA GLU A 103 -26.64 21.79 11.55
C GLU A 103 -26.15 22.27 10.17
N ASP A 104 -24.98 22.91 10.14
CA ASP A 104 -24.39 23.48 8.93
C ASP A 104 -22.92 23.08 8.74
N GLN A 105 -22.54 22.79 7.50
CA GLN A 105 -21.17 22.51 7.13
C GLN A 105 -20.27 23.73 7.29
N GLU A 106 -20.76 24.93 6.95
CA GLU A 106 -19.94 26.14 7.01
C GLU A 106 -19.57 26.46 8.46
N VAL A 107 -20.56 26.41 9.36
CA VAL A 107 -20.37 26.62 10.81
C VAL A 107 -19.46 25.54 11.41
N TYR A 108 -19.62 24.28 10.99
CA TYR A 108 -18.73 23.20 11.39
C TYR A 108 -17.28 23.46 10.98
N TYR A 109 -17.03 23.83 9.72
CA TYR A 109 -15.67 24.10 9.26
C TYR A 109 -15.07 25.35 9.88
N GLU A 110 -15.88 26.38 10.14
CA GLU A 110 -15.44 27.56 10.88
C GLU A 110 -15.03 27.19 12.30
N HIS A 111 -15.83 26.38 13.00
CA HIS A 111 -15.47 25.83 14.32
C HIS A 111 -14.12 25.10 14.27
N CYS A 112 -13.92 24.19 13.31
CA CYS A 112 -12.68 23.44 13.20
C CYS A 112 -11.45 24.33 12.93
N ARG A 113 -11.65 25.51 12.31
CA ARG A 113 -10.55 26.45 11.98
C ARG A 113 -10.29 27.50 13.04
N THR A 114 -11.29 27.86 13.84
CA THR A 114 -11.23 29.03 14.74
C THR A 114 -11.22 28.65 16.22
N ASP A 115 -11.85 27.54 16.59
CA ASP A 115 -11.91 27.11 17.99
C ASP A 115 -10.55 26.56 18.42
N ARG A 116 -9.83 27.36 19.22
CA ARG A 116 -8.48 27.04 19.69
C ARG A 116 -8.43 25.76 20.51
N GLU A 117 -9.49 25.45 21.27
CA GLU A 117 -9.54 24.22 22.06
C GLU A 117 -9.82 23.01 21.16
N HIS A 118 -10.70 23.16 20.18
CA HIS A 118 -10.90 22.12 19.15
C HIS A 118 -9.57 21.78 18.44
N ILE A 119 -8.84 22.80 17.97
CA ILE A 119 -7.56 22.60 17.27
C ILE A 119 -6.57 21.84 18.14
N LYS A 120 -6.43 22.22 19.42
CA LYS A 120 -5.53 21.52 20.36
C LYS A 120 -5.91 20.05 20.55
N ILE A 121 -7.21 19.75 20.67
CA ILE A 121 -7.70 18.38 20.83
C ILE A 121 -7.46 17.59 19.54
N ALA A 122 -7.75 18.17 18.38
CA ALA A 122 -7.51 17.56 17.08
C ALA A 122 -6.01 17.23 16.86
N ASP A 123 -5.12 18.18 17.16
CA ASP A 123 -3.66 17.97 17.08
C ASP A 123 -3.13 16.90 18.05
N ALA A 124 -3.75 16.77 19.22
CA ALA A 124 -3.42 15.71 20.18
C ALA A 124 -3.85 14.34 19.65
N TRP A 125 -5.08 14.24 19.14
CA TRP A 125 -5.62 13.03 18.52
C TRP A 125 -4.81 12.59 17.30
N GLU A 126 -4.42 13.51 16.42
CA GLU A 126 -3.61 13.19 15.25
C GLU A 126 -2.22 12.64 15.65
N ARG A 127 -1.62 13.20 16.70
CA ARG A 127 -0.35 12.68 17.25
C ARG A 127 -0.51 11.27 17.80
N GLU A 128 -1.56 11.01 18.58
CA GLU A 128 -1.84 9.67 19.12
C GLU A 128 -2.11 8.66 18.01
N ASP A 129 -2.90 9.02 17.01
CA ASP A 129 -3.20 8.16 15.86
C ASP A 129 -1.96 7.87 15.01
N ASN A 130 -1.07 8.85 14.84
CA ASN A 130 0.23 8.66 14.18
C ASN A 130 1.16 7.73 14.97
N ILE A 131 1.16 7.84 16.31
CA ILE A 131 1.91 6.91 17.17
C ILE A 131 1.36 5.50 17.02
N LYS A 132 0.04 5.34 17.08
CA LYS A 132 -0.63 4.04 16.94
C LYS A 132 -0.36 3.41 15.57
N ARG A 133 -0.50 4.16 14.48
CA ARG A 133 -0.17 3.68 13.12
C ARG A 133 1.29 3.26 13.00
N ARG A 134 2.21 3.97 13.66
CA ARG A 134 3.64 3.59 13.69
C ARG A 134 3.84 2.28 14.44
N GLN A 135 3.20 2.10 15.59
CA GLN A 135 3.23 0.85 16.36
C GLN A 135 2.67 -0.32 15.54
N GLU A 136 1.50 -0.16 14.93
CA GLU A 136 0.89 -1.19 14.06
C GLU A 136 1.81 -1.55 12.88
N TRP A 137 2.47 -0.55 12.28
CA TRP A 137 3.45 -0.78 11.22
C TRP A 137 4.69 -1.54 11.70
N GLU A 138 5.23 -1.20 12.88
CA GLU A 138 6.35 -1.89 13.50
C GLU A 138 5.99 -3.33 13.88
N GLU A 139 4.80 -3.57 14.43
CA GLU A 139 4.28 -4.91 14.73
C GLU A 139 4.12 -5.75 13.44
N GLN A 140 3.54 -5.18 12.39
CA GLN A 140 3.45 -5.86 11.09
C GLN A 140 4.82 -6.13 10.47
N LYS A 141 5.79 -5.24 10.68
CA LYS A 141 7.16 -5.44 10.23
C LYS A 141 7.82 -6.57 11.01
N ALA A 142 7.69 -6.60 12.33
CA ALA A 142 8.21 -7.65 13.19
C ALA A 142 7.59 -9.02 12.87
N LEU A 143 6.27 -9.07 12.60
CA LEU A 143 5.59 -10.29 12.15
C LEU A 143 6.12 -10.78 10.81
N ARG A 144 6.38 -9.87 9.87
CA ARG A 144 7.00 -10.21 8.57
C ARG A 144 8.43 -10.71 8.72
N GLU A 145 9.24 -10.07 9.56
CA GLU A 145 10.61 -10.50 9.85
C GLU A 145 10.64 -11.87 10.55
N LYS A 146 9.74 -12.10 11.51
CA LYS A 146 9.58 -13.40 12.16
C LYS A 146 9.19 -14.50 11.16
N SER A 147 8.19 -14.24 10.33
CA SER A 147 7.76 -15.19 9.29
C SER A 147 8.86 -15.46 8.27
N ASN A 148 9.63 -14.44 7.86
CA ASN A 148 10.77 -14.61 6.97
C ASN A 148 11.90 -15.42 7.63
N SER A 149 12.17 -15.19 8.91
CA SER A 149 13.14 -15.95 9.69
C SER A 149 12.76 -17.43 9.79
N GLU A 150 11.48 -17.73 10.08
CA GLU A 150 10.95 -19.10 10.13
C GLU A 150 10.99 -19.78 8.76
N ARG A 151 10.72 -19.05 7.67
CA ARG A 151 10.90 -19.58 6.31
C ARG A 151 12.37 -19.86 6.00
N HIS A 152 13.27 -18.98 6.42
CA HIS A 152 14.71 -19.15 6.18
C HIS A 152 15.27 -20.33 6.97
N SER A 153 14.90 -20.48 8.25
CA SER A 153 15.31 -21.63 9.06
C SER A 153 14.72 -22.93 8.53
N GLY A 154 13.45 -22.94 8.13
CA GLY A 154 12.81 -24.09 7.48
C GLY A 154 13.52 -24.49 6.17
N TRP A 155 13.92 -23.51 5.36
CA TRP A 155 14.69 -23.76 4.13
C TRP A 155 16.09 -24.31 4.43
N GLN A 156 16.79 -23.79 5.45
CA GLN A 156 18.08 -24.33 5.87
C GLN A 156 17.97 -25.77 6.38
N SER A 157 16.95 -26.09 7.19
CA SER A 157 16.69 -27.46 7.65
C SER A 157 16.39 -28.40 6.48
N TYR A 158 15.63 -27.95 5.49
CA TYR A 158 15.35 -28.71 4.27
C TYR A 158 16.62 -28.99 3.44
N GLN A 159 17.52 -28.01 3.31
CA GLN A 159 18.81 -28.21 2.63
C GLN A 159 19.68 -29.25 3.34
N VAL A 160 19.74 -29.21 4.68
CA VAL A 160 20.47 -30.22 5.48
C VAL A 160 19.86 -31.61 5.29
N GLN A 161 18.54 -31.73 5.26
CA GLN A 161 17.86 -32.99 5.00
C GLN A 161 18.19 -33.55 3.61
N ILE A 162 18.10 -32.71 2.56
CA ILE A 162 18.48 -33.12 1.19
C ILE A 162 19.94 -33.62 1.15
N ALA A 163 20.85 -32.92 1.81
CA ALA A 163 22.26 -33.31 1.83
C ALA A 163 22.48 -34.66 2.53
N ARG A 164 21.72 -34.93 3.59
CA ARG A 164 21.74 -36.23 4.30
C ARG A 164 21.13 -37.34 3.45
N ASP A 165 19.96 -37.10 2.85
CA ASP A 165 19.30 -38.12 2.02
C ASP A 165 20.17 -38.47 0.81
N ARG A 166 20.88 -37.49 0.22
CA ARG A 166 21.87 -37.72 -0.84
C ARG A 166 23.04 -38.58 -0.36
N SER A 167 23.59 -38.32 0.82
CA SER A 167 24.73 -39.11 1.32
C SER A 167 24.32 -40.53 1.70
N GLU A 168 23.12 -40.72 2.25
CA GLU A 168 22.55 -42.05 2.51
C GLU A 168 22.31 -42.81 1.19
N TYR A 169 21.82 -42.13 0.15
CA TYR A 169 21.66 -42.72 -1.18
C TYR A 169 23.00 -43.12 -1.82
N GLU A 170 24.03 -42.27 -1.76
CA GLU A 170 25.37 -42.60 -2.23
C GLU A 170 25.99 -43.80 -1.49
N LEU A 171 25.76 -43.89 -0.17
CA LEU A 171 26.18 -45.03 0.64
C LEU A 171 25.47 -46.33 0.23
N LEU A 172 24.16 -46.28 -0.02
CA LEU A 172 23.40 -47.42 -0.52
C LEU A 172 23.88 -47.85 -1.90
N GLN A 173 24.12 -46.89 -2.79
CA GLN A 173 24.60 -47.15 -4.14
C GLN A 173 25.98 -47.83 -4.14
N LYS A 174 26.90 -47.40 -3.26
CA LYS A 174 28.21 -48.08 -3.04
C LYS A 174 28.08 -49.48 -2.44
N LYS A 175 26.98 -49.78 -1.75
CA LYS A 175 26.75 -51.07 -1.10
C LYS A 175 26.09 -52.08 -2.06
N GLU A 176 25.25 -51.60 -2.98
CA GLU A 176 24.63 -52.42 -4.04
C GLU A 176 25.56 -52.67 -5.22
N TYR A 177 26.46 -51.74 -5.54
CA TYR A 177 27.45 -51.88 -6.60
C TYR A 177 28.85 -51.61 -6.03
N PRO A 178 29.50 -52.62 -5.41
CA PRO A 178 30.91 -52.49 -5.06
C PRO A 178 31.71 -52.19 -6.33
N PRO A 179 32.71 -51.30 -6.27
CA PRO A 179 33.54 -50.99 -7.43
C PRO A 179 34.10 -52.30 -7.99
N PHE A 180 33.86 -52.54 -9.26
CA PHE A 180 34.48 -53.65 -9.99
C PHE A 180 35.99 -53.43 -9.89
N GLU A 181 36.70 -54.33 -9.21
CA GLU A 181 38.15 -54.38 -9.25
C GLU A 181 38.54 -54.77 -10.68
N SER A 182 38.62 -53.79 -11.57
CA SER A 182 39.26 -53.97 -12.86
C SER A 182 40.76 -54.04 -12.60
N GLU A 183 41.28 -55.27 -12.62
CA GLU A 183 42.71 -55.54 -12.72
C GLU A 183 43.33 -54.63 -13.78
N GLN A 184 44.23 -53.75 -13.36
CA GLN A 184 45.07 -52.97 -14.25
C GLN A 184 46.04 -53.91 -14.97
N THR A 185 45.66 -54.38 -16.17
CA THR A 185 46.66 -54.75 -17.17
C THR A 185 47.18 -53.47 -17.82
N ALA A 186 48.38 -53.07 -17.41
CA ALA A 186 49.19 -52.12 -18.15
C ALA A 186 49.34 -52.59 -19.61
N THR A 187 48.94 -51.74 -20.56
CA THR A 187 49.43 -51.83 -21.93
C THR A 187 49.72 -50.41 -22.42
N GLU A 188 51.02 -50.15 -22.58
CA GLU A 188 51.57 -49.03 -23.34
C GLU A 188 51.00 -49.05 -24.76
N ILE A 189 50.42 -47.95 -25.24
CA ILE A 189 50.43 -47.61 -26.67
C ILE A 189 50.64 -46.10 -26.83
N THR A 190 51.72 -45.81 -27.52
CA THR A 190 52.30 -44.55 -28.00
C THR A 190 51.54 -43.91 -29.17
N THR A 191 51.62 -42.56 -29.24
CA THR A 191 51.64 -41.66 -30.44
C THR A 191 50.39 -41.65 -31.36
N GLU A 192 49.86 -40.55 -31.89
CA GLU A 192 50.49 -39.45 -32.64
C GLU A 192 49.63 -38.17 -32.67
N GLU A 193 50.30 -37.07 -33.00
CA GLU A 193 49.80 -35.71 -33.28
C GLU A 193 48.97 -35.63 -34.57
N THR A 194 48.02 -34.69 -34.68
CA THR A 194 47.91 -33.83 -35.89
C THR A 194 47.05 -32.56 -35.72
N ASN A 195 47.73 -31.45 -36.02
CA ASN A 195 47.41 -30.05 -36.33
C ASN A 195 46.09 -29.64 -37.06
N THR A 196 45.44 -28.57 -36.54
CA THR A 196 44.97 -27.25 -37.14
C THR A 196 44.18 -27.20 -38.48
N PRO A 197 43.56 -26.07 -38.94
CA PRO A 197 43.09 -24.78 -38.33
C PRO A 197 41.67 -24.29 -38.79
N SER A 198 41.24 -23.12 -38.27
CA SER A 198 40.07 -22.27 -38.68
C SER A 198 40.20 -21.62 -40.08
N PRO A 199 39.12 -21.00 -40.64
CA PRO A 199 39.04 -19.51 -40.76
C PRO A 199 37.59 -18.93 -40.68
N ILE A 200 37.34 -17.77 -40.06
CA ILE A 200 37.29 -16.35 -40.56
C ILE A 200 36.24 -16.08 -41.66
N GLY A 201 35.37 -15.07 -41.41
CA GLY A 201 34.54 -14.39 -42.41
C GLY A 201 33.65 -13.29 -41.84
N ASP A 202 34.19 -12.07 -41.73
CA ASP A 202 33.45 -10.79 -41.64
C ASP A 202 32.62 -10.55 -42.91
N GLU A 203 31.50 -9.82 -42.81
CA GLU A 203 31.25 -8.58 -43.59
C GLU A 203 29.83 -8.00 -43.33
N SER A 204 29.84 -6.69 -43.04
CA SER A 204 28.73 -5.73 -43.09
C SER A 204 28.62 -5.18 -44.53
N PRO A 205 27.50 -4.55 -44.98
CA PRO A 205 27.37 -3.09 -44.80
C PRO A 205 25.93 -2.51 -44.73
N ASP A 206 25.89 -1.25 -44.30
CA ASP A 206 24.82 -0.24 -44.35
C ASP A 206 24.06 -0.12 -45.69
N GLN A 207 22.77 0.30 -45.63
CA GLN A 207 22.30 1.51 -46.35
C GLN A 207 20.83 1.93 -46.04
N GLN A 208 20.73 3.19 -45.61
CA GLN A 208 19.82 4.28 -46.06
C GLN A 208 18.28 4.22 -45.91
N TYR A 209 17.80 5.13 -45.05
CA TYR A 209 16.88 6.25 -45.32
C TYR A 209 15.70 6.06 -46.29
N PHE A 210 14.47 6.19 -45.76
CA PHE A 210 13.38 6.93 -46.41
C PHE A 210 12.37 7.45 -45.36
N GLU A 211 12.18 8.77 -45.33
CA GLU A 211 11.05 9.43 -44.66
C GLU A 211 9.81 9.38 -45.57
N SER A 212 8.63 9.12 -45.01
CA SER A 212 7.38 9.68 -45.56
C SER A 212 6.28 9.75 -44.51
N GLN A 213 5.60 10.90 -44.52
CA GLN A 213 4.56 11.35 -43.61
C GLN A 213 3.20 10.67 -43.85
N GLY A 214 2.39 10.62 -42.79
CA GLY A 214 0.95 10.91 -42.80
C GLY A 214 0.00 9.91 -43.48
N ASN A 215 -0.78 9.17 -42.67
CA ASN A 215 -2.24 9.30 -42.68
C ASN A 215 -2.90 8.47 -41.57
N GLN A 216 -3.93 9.06 -40.97
CA GLN A 216 -4.88 8.41 -40.07
C GLN A 216 -5.62 7.28 -40.78
N VAL A 217 -5.63 6.10 -40.16
CA VAL A 217 -6.69 5.10 -40.32
C VAL A 217 -6.97 4.54 -38.94
N GLU A 218 -8.18 4.77 -38.42
CA GLU A 218 -8.72 4.05 -37.28
C GLU A 218 -8.89 2.57 -37.68
N ILE A 219 -7.99 1.72 -37.18
CA ILE A 219 -8.12 0.26 -37.30
C ILE A 219 -8.69 -0.25 -35.99
N TYR A 220 -9.88 -0.84 -36.08
CA TYR A 220 -10.45 -1.71 -35.07
C TYR A 220 -9.54 -2.93 -34.91
N ASP A 221 -8.69 -2.94 -33.88
CA ASP A 221 -7.92 -4.13 -33.52
C ASP A 221 -8.86 -5.19 -32.93
N SER A 222 -9.33 -6.06 -33.82
CA SER A 222 -9.80 -7.38 -33.46
C SER A 222 -8.56 -8.26 -33.27
N ASP A 223 -8.12 -8.41 -32.02
CA ASP A 223 -7.05 -9.33 -31.61
C ASP A 223 -7.45 -10.80 -31.90
N GLN A 224 -7.30 -11.21 -33.15
CA GLN A 224 -7.14 -12.60 -33.57
C GLN A 224 -5.81 -12.77 -34.29
N SER A 225 -4.71 -12.46 -33.59
CA SER A 225 -3.40 -12.95 -34.00
C SER A 225 -3.29 -14.43 -33.63
N ASN A 226 -3.23 -15.29 -34.66
CA ASN A 226 -2.70 -16.65 -34.55
C ASN A 226 -1.22 -16.54 -34.16
N GLU A 227 -0.96 -16.41 -32.87
CA GLU A 227 0.38 -16.32 -32.30
C GLU A 227 0.98 -17.74 -32.33
N SER A 228 2.00 -17.92 -33.17
CA SER A 228 2.76 -19.15 -33.32
C SER A 228 3.28 -19.60 -31.95
N PHE A 229 2.76 -20.73 -31.47
CA PHE A 229 3.15 -21.33 -30.21
C PHE A 229 4.54 -21.95 -30.38
N GLU A 230 5.60 -21.20 -30.03
CA GLU A 230 6.94 -21.77 -29.89
C GLU A 230 6.96 -22.71 -28.68
N TYR A 231 7.13 -24.00 -28.95
CA TYR A 231 7.32 -25.00 -27.92
C TYR A 231 8.73 -24.82 -27.30
N PRO A 232 8.85 -24.66 -25.98
CA PRO A 232 10.14 -24.71 -25.30
C PRO A 232 10.80 -26.07 -25.52
N THR A 233 12.13 -26.08 -25.74
CA THR A 233 12.91 -27.24 -26.18
C THR A 233 13.07 -28.37 -25.15
N ASP A 234 12.51 -28.24 -23.94
CA ASP A 234 12.72 -29.16 -22.81
C ASP A 234 11.70 -30.31 -22.72
N TRP A 235 11.07 -30.72 -23.84
CA TRP A 235 9.96 -31.69 -23.85
C TRP A 235 10.35 -33.17 -23.87
N THR A 236 11.64 -33.52 -23.82
CA THR A 236 12.08 -34.91 -23.94
C THR A 236 11.74 -35.81 -22.73
N ASP A 237 11.39 -35.23 -21.58
CA ASP A 237 11.19 -36.00 -20.34
C ASP A 237 9.74 -36.39 -20.06
N HIS A 238 8.79 -36.10 -20.96
CA HIS A 238 7.35 -36.33 -20.76
C HIS A 238 6.69 -37.26 -21.79
N ALA A 239 7.47 -37.96 -22.61
CA ALA A 239 6.99 -38.79 -23.72
C ALA A 239 6.19 -40.05 -23.34
N THR A 240 5.98 -40.32 -22.04
CA THR A 240 5.20 -41.48 -21.55
C THR A 240 3.85 -41.12 -20.92
N LEU A 241 3.48 -39.83 -20.89
CA LEU A 241 2.21 -39.38 -20.33
C LEU A 241 1.05 -39.64 -21.29
N SER A 242 -0.10 -40.02 -20.74
CA SER A 242 -1.32 -40.24 -21.53
C SER A 242 -1.82 -38.94 -22.18
N GLU A 243 -2.58 -39.05 -23.27
CA GLU A 243 -3.07 -37.90 -24.05
C GLU A 243 -3.94 -36.94 -23.20
N GLU A 244 -4.69 -37.47 -22.22
CA GLU A 244 -5.45 -36.69 -21.24
C GLU A 244 -4.56 -35.90 -20.27
N GLU A 245 -3.43 -36.47 -19.83
CA GLU A 245 -2.48 -35.79 -18.93
C GLU A 245 -1.73 -34.66 -19.64
N MET A 246 -1.41 -34.84 -20.92
CA MET A 246 -0.79 -33.80 -21.77
C MET A 246 -1.75 -32.62 -22.02
N MET A 247 -3.05 -32.90 -22.23
CA MET A 247 -4.07 -31.85 -22.38
C MET A 247 -4.27 -31.05 -21.08
N SER A 248 -4.27 -31.72 -19.93
CA SER A 248 -4.35 -31.10 -18.60
C SER A 248 -3.12 -30.23 -18.28
N LEU A 249 -1.92 -30.65 -18.69
CA LEU A 249 -0.67 -29.90 -18.52
C LEU A 249 -0.65 -28.63 -19.37
N LYS A 250 -1.05 -28.73 -20.65
CA LYS A 250 -1.17 -27.57 -21.55
C LYS A 250 -2.14 -26.53 -21.01
N GLU A 251 -3.30 -26.96 -20.50
CA GLU A 251 -4.27 -26.02 -19.94
C GLU A 251 -3.74 -25.33 -18.66
N ARG A 252 -3.01 -26.07 -17.80
CA ARG A 252 -2.37 -25.51 -16.61
C ARG A 252 -1.30 -24.46 -16.96
N MET A 253 -0.49 -24.73 -17.98
CA MET A 253 0.53 -23.79 -18.49
C MET A 253 -0.11 -22.53 -19.06
N VAL A 254 -1.17 -22.65 -19.87
CA VAL A 254 -1.90 -21.50 -20.42
C VAL A 254 -2.49 -20.62 -19.31
N ARG A 255 -3.05 -21.23 -18.26
CA ARG A 255 -3.56 -20.48 -17.09
C ARG A 255 -2.44 -19.79 -16.32
N LYS A 256 -1.27 -20.42 -16.17
CA LYS A 256 -0.09 -19.83 -15.54
C LYS A 256 0.43 -18.63 -16.34
N ASN A 257 0.61 -18.78 -17.65
CA ASN A 257 1.04 -17.69 -18.54
C ASN A 257 0.05 -16.50 -18.52
N ARG A 258 -1.26 -16.77 -18.48
CA ARG A 258 -2.28 -15.70 -18.35
C ARG A 258 -2.19 -14.98 -17.01
N ARG A 259 -1.89 -15.68 -15.91
CA ARG A 259 -1.70 -15.07 -14.58
C ARG A 259 -0.42 -14.23 -14.53
N GLU A 260 0.68 -14.74 -15.09
CA GLU A 260 1.95 -14.01 -15.17
C GLU A 260 1.83 -12.77 -16.05
N LYS A 261 1.19 -12.86 -17.22
CA LYS A 261 0.92 -11.68 -18.09
C LYS A 261 0.09 -10.61 -17.38
N ARG A 262 -0.92 -11.02 -16.58
CA ARG A 262 -1.71 -10.10 -15.76
C ARG A 262 -0.89 -9.49 -14.62
N ALA A 263 -0.04 -10.27 -13.96
CA ALA A 263 0.83 -9.80 -12.88
C ALA A 263 1.87 -8.78 -13.39
N ILE A 264 2.50 -9.05 -14.54
CA ILE A 264 3.44 -8.12 -15.19
C ILE A 264 2.72 -6.82 -15.55
N LYS A 265 1.53 -6.88 -16.16
CA LYS A 265 0.75 -5.69 -16.50
C LYS A 265 0.33 -4.88 -15.25
N ALA A 266 -0.02 -5.55 -14.16
CA ALA A 266 -0.34 -4.89 -12.90
C ALA A 266 0.89 -4.23 -12.27
N ALA A 267 2.05 -4.90 -12.27
CA ALA A 267 3.31 -4.36 -11.78
C ALA A 267 3.75 -3.12 -12.59
N ALA A 268 3.63 -3.16 -13.92
CA ALA A 268 3.93 -2.02 -14.79
C ALA A 268 3.05 -0.80 -14.46
N LYS A 269 1.74 -1.02 -14.23
CA LYS A 269 0.81 0.05 -13.85
C LYS A 269 1.16 0.68 -12.50
N ILE A 270 1.57 -0.12 -11.51
CA ILE A 270 1.99 0.37 -10.19
C ILE A 270 3.27 1.21 -10.35
N ALA A 271 4.26 0.73 -11.10
CA ALA A 271 5.50 1.47 -11.34
C ALA A 271 5.25 2.81 -12.04
N GLU A 272 4.33 2.86 -13.02
CA GLU A 272 3.95 4.11 -13.68
C GLU A 272 3.26 5.10 -12.70
N GLU A 273 2.37 4.61 -11.85
CA GLU A 273 1.72 5.44 -10.83
C GLU A 273 2.73 6.00 -9.81
N GLU A 274 3.71 5.19 -9.40
CA GLU A 274 4.79 5.65 -8.51
C GLU A 274 5.68 6.70 -9.17
N ARG A 275 5.99 6.56 -10.46
CA ARG A 275 6.72 7.59 -11.22
C ARG A 275 5.94 8.90 -11.29
N LEU A 276 4.64 8.84 -11.62
CA LEU A 276 3.76 10.01 -11.62
C LEU A 276 3.67 10.69 -10.24
N LYS A 277 3.66 9.92 -9.16
CA LYS A 277 3.71 10.46 -7.79
C LYS A 277 5.04 11.14 -7.50
N ALA A 278 6.16 10.54 -7.91
CA ALA A 278 7.49 11.12 -7.76
C ALA A 278 7.63 12.44 -8.54
N ASP A 279 7.15 12.47 -9.79
CA ASP A 279 7.19 13.68 -10.63
C ASP A 279 6.33 14.81 -10.06
N LYS A 280 5.12 14.49 -9.58
CA LYS A 280 4.27 15.48 -8.88
C LYS A 280 4.91 16.02 -7.61
N LYS A 281 5.62 15.17 -6.86
CA LYS A 281 6.34 15.59 -5.65
C LYS A 281 7.50 16.51 -6.01
N LEU A 282 8.29 16.16 -7.02
CA LEU A 282 9.40 16.97 -7.51
C LEU A 282 8.91 18.34 -8.04
N ALA A 283 7.79 18.38 -8.76
CA ALA A 283 7.21 19.62 -9.25
C ALA A 283 6.76 20.54 -8.09
N ARG A 284 6.16 19.99 -7.03
CA ARG A 284 5.79 20.75 -5.82
C ARG A 284 7.01 21.28 -5.09
N GLU A 285 8.07 20.48 -4.99
CA GLU A 285 9.33 20.89 -4.35
C GLU A 285 10.01 22.03 -5.12
N LYS A 286 10.11 21.92 -6.46
CA LYS A 286 10.60 23.00 -7.32
C LYS A 286 9.76 24.28 -7.20
N ALA A 287 8.43 24.16 -7.14
CA ALA A 287 7.56 25.31 -6.95
C ALA A 287 7.75 25.97 -5.57
N ALA A 288 7.93 25.17 -4.52
CA ALA A 288 8.21 25.68 -3.18
C ALA A 288 9.60 26.35 -3.10
N GLU A 289 10.61 25.79 -3.76
CA GLU A 289 11.95 26.39 -3.85
C GLU A 289 11.93 27.71 -4.63
N ALA A 290 11.22 27.76 -5.76
CA ALA A 290 11.04 29.00 -6.52
C ALA A 290 10.34 30.09 -5.68
N ALA A 291 9.31 29.73 -4.92
CA ALA A 291 8.63 30.65 -4.01
C ALA A 291 9.56 31.14 -2.88
N ARG A 292 10.44 30.27 -2.36
CA ARG A 292 11.45 30.65 -1.36
C ARG A 292 12.48 31.63 -1.94
N LEU A 293 12.95 31.40 -3.17
CA LEU A 293 13.87 32.32 -3.85
C LEU A 293 13.21 33.67 -4.12
N GLU A 294 11.97 33.68 -4.58
CA GLU A 294 11.22 34.93 -4.80
C GLU A 294 11.03 35.71 -3.49
N ALA A 295 10.71 35.01 -2.39
CA ALA A 295 10.63 35.63 -1.07
C ALA A 295 11.98 36.18 -0.62
N ARG A 296 13.08 35.45 -0.85
CA ARG A 296 14.45 35.88 -0.51
C ARG A 296 14.86 37.14 -1.27
N MET A 297 14.46 37.29 -2.53
CA MET A 297 14.71 38.49 -3.34
C MET A 297 13.98 39.74 -2.84
N LYS A 298 12.90 39.58 -2.06
CA LYS A 298 12.11 40.70 -1.51
C LYS A 298 12.61 41.18 -0.14
N LEU A 299 13.56 40.47 0.48
CA LEU A 299 14.11 40.82 1.79
C LEU A 299 15.13 41.95 1.69
N THR A 300 15.19 42.77 2.73
CA THR A 300 16.28 43.73 2.90
C THR A 300 17.61 43.03 3.23
N PRO A 301 18.77 43.65 3.00
CA PRO A 301 20.07 43.05 3.31
C PRO A 301 20.26 42.66 4.79
N GLU A 302 19.62 43.37 5.72
CA GLU A 302 19.67 43.04 7.15
C GLU A 302 18.82 41.82 7.48
N GLU A 303 17.61 41.74 6.92
CA GLU A 303 16.74 40.56 7.06
C GLU A 303 17.35 39.33 6.41
N LEU A 304 18.06 39.49 5.29
CA LEU A 304 18.75 38.40 4.61
C LEU A 304 19.88 37.82 5.48
N LYS A 305 20.69 38.67 6.13
CA LYS A 305 21.73 38.22 7.07
C LYS A 305 21.14 37.50 8.28
N ALA A 306 20.02 38.00 8.81
CA ALA A 306 19.32 37.34 9.92
C ALA A 306 18.76 35.97 9.52
N LEU A 307 18.27 35.83 8.28
CA LEU A 307 17.80 34.56 7.74
C LEU A 307 18.96 33.55 7.56
N GLU A 308 20.08 33.97 6.97
CA GLU A 308 21.26 33.12 6.77
C GLU A 308 21.87 32.65 8.11
N GLU A 309 21.93 33.54 9.11
CA GLU A 309 22.36 33.19 10.46
C GLU A 309 21.45 32.13 11.10
N LYS A 310 20.14 32.28 10.93
CA LYS A 310 19.16 31.32 11.43
C LYS A 310 19.27 29.98 10.72
N GLU A 311 19.43 29.97 9.40
CA GLU A 311 19.65 28.74 8.62
C GLU A 311 20.92 28.02 9.10
N ARG A 312 22.02 28.75 9.35
CA ARG A 312 23.25 28.16 9.91
C ARG A 312 23.03 27.53 11.28
N GLN A 313 22.33 28.22 12.18
CA GLN A 313 22.01 27.68 13.51
C GLN A 313 21.11 26.44 13.44
N ASP A 314 20.16 26.41 12.51
CA ASP A 314 19.29 25.27 12.32
C ASP A 314 20.04 24.08 11.66
N GLU A 315 20.97 24.33 10.75
CA GLU A 315 21.90 23.32 10.22
C GLU A 315 22.81 22.74 11.30
N GLU A 316 23.42 23.58 12.15
CA GLU A 316 24.23 23.13 13.28
C GLU A 316 23.42 22.27 14.25
N LYS A 317 22.18 22.66 14.58
CA LYS A 317 21.28 21.83 15.40
C LYS A 317 20.94 20.51 14.73
N MET A 318 20.70 20.52 13.41
CA MET A 318 20.39 19.31 12.64
C MET A 318 21.58 18.36 12.59
N GLU A 319 22.80 18.84 12.37
CA GLU A 319 24.02 18.02 12.43
C GLU A 319 24.29 17.50 13.84
N ALA A 320 24.17 18.34 14.88
CA ALA A 320 24.28 17.89 16.26
C ALA A 320 23.26 16.79 16.60
N ASN A 321 22.03 16.88 16.07
CA ASN A 321 21.02 15.86 16.24
C ASN A 321 21.37 14.57 15.47
N LYS A 322 21.86 14.68 14.22
CA LYS A 322 22.35 13.52 13.46
C LYS A 322 23.50 12.83 14.19
N GLU A 323 24.40 13.58 14.80
CA GLU A 323 25.50 13.04 15.58
C GLU A 323 25.02 12.32 16.84
N LYS A 324 24.04 12.89 17.57
CA LYS A 324 23.37 12.20 18.69
C LYS A 324 22.73 10.88 18.25
N ILE A 325 22.05 10.85 17.11
CA ILE A 325 21.47 9.63 16.56
C ILE A 325 22.58 8.62 16.21
N ARG A 326 23.66 9.05 15.55
CA ARG A 326 24.81 8.18 15.24
C ARG A 326 25.45 7.61 16.52
N ALA A 327 25.61 8.43 17.56
CA ALA A 327 26.13 8.01 18.85
C ALA A 327 25.22 6.95 19.50
N TRP A 328 23.91 7.20 19.53
CA TRP A 328 22.92 6.25 20.04
C TRP A 328 22.94 4.91 19.28
N VAL A 329 23.07 4.95 17.95
CA VAL A 329 23.19 3.73 17.13
C VAL A 329 24.46 2.95 17.47
N ARG A 330 25.59 3.64 17.68
CA ARG A 330 26.86 3.00 18.10
C ARG A 330 26.75 2.35 19.47
N GLU A 331 26.23 3.08 20.46
CA GLU A 331 26.01 2.58 21.82
C GLU A 331 25.11 1.34 21.81
N ARG A 332 24.00 1.38 21.05
CA ARG A 332 23.08 0.25 20.93
C ARG A 332 23.70 -0.95 20.20
N ALA A 333 24.65 -0.72 19.27
CA ALA A 333 25.40 -1.78 18.64
C ALA A 333 26.42 -2.43 19.59
N GLU A 334 27.10 -1.63 20.41
CA GLU A 334 28.03 -2.11 21.44
C GLU A 334 27.32 -2.91 22.52
N ALA A 335 26.19 -2.42 23.03
CA ALA A 335 25.36 -3.15 24.00
C ALA A 335 24.92 -4.52 23.47
N ARG A 336 24.57 -4.62 22.18
CA ARG A 336 24.26 -5.92 21.54
C ARG A 336 25.46 -6.84 21.47
N ARG A 337 26.66 -6.32 21.15
CA ARG A 337 27.90 -7.11 21.13
C ARG A 337 28.29 -7.59 22.53
N GLU A 338 28.14 -6.75 23.53
CA GLU A 338 28.41 -7.10 24.92
C GLU A 338 27.46 -8.17 25.44
N TYR A 339 26.16 -8.02 25.16
CA TYR A 339 25.17 -9.05 25.46
C TYR A 339 25.53 -10.40 24.81
N GLN A 340 25.96 -10.40 23.54
CA GLN A 340 26.44 -11.61 22.88
C GLN A 340 27.68 -12.20 23.54
N ARG A 341 28.65 -11.38 23.97
CA ARG A 341 29.85 -11.84 24.70
C ARG A 341 29.49 -12.51 26.03
N LEU A 342 28.61 -11.89 26.82
CA LEU A 342 28.13 -12.45 28.09
C LEU A 342 27.38 -13.77 27.87
N LYS A 343 26.53 -13.82 26.84
CA LYS A 343 25.83 -15.05 26.44
C LYS A 343 26.79 -16.16 26.02
N HIS A 344 27.87 -15.85 25.30
CA HIS A 344 28.89 -16.85 24.96
C HIS A 344 29.72 -17.31 26.17
N GLN A 345 29.97 -16.43 27.15
CA GLN A 345 30.65 -16.80 28.38
C GLN A 345 29.80 -17.72 29.26
N SER A 346 28.48 -17.51 29.34
CA SER A 346 27.61 -18.39 30.13
C SER A 346 27.62 -19.82 29.58
N TYR A 347 27.61 -20.01 28.26
CA TYR A 347 27.69 -21.34 27.66
C TYR A 347 29.02 -22.07 27.88
N ARG A 348 30.10 -21.37 28.28
CA ARG A 348 31.41 -21.98 28.54
C ARG A 348 31.61 -22.45 29.98
N MET A 349 30.71 -22.07 30.89
CA MET A 349 30.80 -22.41 32.32
C MET A 349 29.89 -23.59 32.71
N ASP A 350 29.06 -24.07 31.77
CA ASP A 350 28.15 -25.20 31.93
C ASP A 350 28.73 -26.52 31.35
N ASP A 351 29.95 -26.48 30.80
CA ASP A 351 30.80 -27.63 30.46
C ASP A 351 31.91 -27.78 31.51
#